data_AF-A0A942E0I7-F1
#
_entry.id   AF-A0A942E0I7-F1
#
_cell.length_a   1.000
_cell.length_b   1.000
_cell.length_c   1.000
_cell.angle_alpha   90.00
_cell.angle_beta   90.00
_cell.angle_gamma   90.00
#
_symmetry.space_group_name_H-M   'P 1'
#
loop_
_entity.id
_entity.type
_entity.pdbx_description
1 polymer ?
#
loop_
_entity_poly.entity_id
_entity_poly.type
_entity_poly.pdbx_seq_one_letter_code
_entity_poly.pdbx_strand_id
1 'polypeptide(L)'
;MPRHTYEQARTDHEYLWAYGPANDMTGGYVDQTDLAKLLKKPTKTTARNCYIDQIEYWFQVGPDRNFQGMSKELIIETDPAVREIGERYGCL
;
A
#
# COMPACT_ATOMS: atom_id res chain seq x y z
N MET A 1 20.35 -6.06 -4.55
CA MET A 1 19.76 -5.23 -3.48
C MET A 1 18.25 -5.29 -3.63
N PRO A 2 17.46 -5.37 -2.54
CA PRO A 2 16.01 -5.24 -2.66
C PRO A 2 15.65 -3.88 -3.29
N ARG A 3 14.68 -3.87 -4.21
CA ARG A 3 14.27 -2.69 -4.99
C ARG A 3 13.78 -1.53 -4.11
N HIS A 4 13.23 -1.85 -2.94
CA HIS A 4 12.76 -0.89 -1.95
C HIS A 4 13.39 -1.20 -0.58
N THR A 5 13.71 -0.16 0.19
CA THR A 5 14.12 -0.31 1.60
C THR A 5 12.88 -0.48 2.49
N TYR A 6 13.08 -0.94 3.72
CA TYR A 6 11.98 -1.01 4.69
C TYR A 6 11.42 0.38 4.99
N GLU A 7 12.31 1.35 5.19
CA GLU A 7 11.97 2.73 5.52
C GLU A 7 11.17 3.38 4.37
N GLN A 8 11.55 3.15 3.11
CA GLN A 8 10.79 3.66 1.96
C GLN A 8 9.39 3.03 1.86
N ALA A 9 9.31 1.70 1.94
CA ALA A 9 8.02 0.99 1.84
C ALA A 9 7.06 1.40 2.95
N ARG A 10 7.57 1.60 4.17
CA ARG A 10 6.78 2.09 5.29
C ARG A 10 6.26 3.50 5.05
N THR A 11 7.13 4.44 4.68
CA THR A 11 6.75 5.84 4.46
C THR A 11 5.71 5.97 3.34
N ASP A 12 5.89 5.23 2.25
CA ASP A 12 4.95 5.25 1.12
C ASP A 12 3.60 4.67 1.50
N HIS A 13 3.60 3.55 2.23
CA HIS A 13 2.38 2.95 2.77
C HIS A 13 1.65 3.93 3.71
N GLU A 14 2.35 4.54 4.67
CA GLU A 14 1.77 5.52 5.59
C GLU A 14 1.18 6.72 4.84
N TYR A 15 1.83 7.16 3.75
CA TYR A 15 1.32 8.24 2.90
C TYR A 15 0.00 7.85 2.21
N LEU A 16 -0.07 6.67 1.60
CA LEU A 16 -1.31 6.18 0.97
C LEU A 16 -2.43 5.96 1.99
N TRP A 17 -2.10 5.44 3.18
CA TRP A 17 -3.07 5.19 4.24
C TRP A 17 -3.67 6.47 4.84
N ALA A 18 -3.04 7.63 4.63
CA ALA A 18 -3.62 8.92 4.98
C ALA A 18 -4.88 9.24 4.14
N TYR A 19 -4.95 8.75 2.90
CA TYR A 19 -6.15 8.82 2.05
C TYR A 19 -7.21 7.79 2.44
N GLY A 20 -6.76 6.69 3.04
CA GLY A 20 -7.58 5.58 3.53
C GLY A 20 -6.94 4.23 3.21
N PRO A 21 -7.31 3.16 3.95
CA PRO A 21 -6.92 1.80 3.60
C PRO A 21 -7.48 1.43 2.22
N ALA A 22 -6.97 0.36 1.59
CA ALA A 22 -7.54 -0.09 0.33
C ALA A 22 -9.02 -0.50 0.49
N ASN A 23 -9.83 -0.32 -0.55
CA ASN A 23 -11.29 -0.48 -0.50
C ASN A 23 -11.78 -1.90 -0.14
N ASP A 24 -10.91 -2.91 -0.22
CA ASP A 24 -11.23 -4.29 0.19
C ASP A 24 -10.05 -4.97 0.90
N MET A 25 -9.89 -4.70 2.19
CA MET A 25 -8.89 -5.36 3.05
C MET A 25 -9.39 -6.69 3.68
N THR A 26 -10.59 -7.15 3.29
CA THR A 26 -11.24 -8.34 3.88
C THR A 26 -11.53 -9.45 2.87
N GLY A 27 -11.46 -9.16 1.57
CA GLY A 27 -11.70 -10.06 0.45
C GLY A 27 -10.44 -10.34 -0.36
N GLY A 28 -10.20 -9.57 -1.44
CA GLY A 28 -9.15 -9.82 -2.43
C GLY A 28 -7.71 -9.66 -1.91
N TYR A 29 -7.53 -8.86 -0.86
CA TYR A 29 -6.33 -8.78 -0.06
C TYR A 29 -6.68 -9.10 1.39
N VAL A 30 -6.02 -10.08 1.98
CA VAL A 30 -6.38 -10.54 3.32
C VAL A 30 -5.29 -10.13 4.29
N ASP A 31 -5.57 -9.12 5.13
CA ASP A 31 -4.69 -8.67 6.22
C ASP A 31 -4.23 -9.82 7.13
N GLN A 32 -5.04 -10.87 7.26
CA GLN A 32 -4.68 -12.07 8.02
C GLN A 32 -3.49 -12.84 7.41
N THR A 33 -3.28 -12.77 6.09
CA THR A 33 -2.13 -13.41 5.43
C THR A 33 -0.84 -12.71 5.83
N ASP A 34 -0.85 -11.38 5.83
CA ASP A 34 0.28 -10.58 6.28
C ASP A 34 0.54 -10.71 7.77
N LEU A 35 -0.53 -10.72 8.58
CA LEU A 35 -0.43 -11.02 10.00
C LEU A 35 0.19 -12.40 10.23
N ALA A 36 -0.22 -13.43 9.50
CA ALA A 36 0.35 -14.77 9.60
C ALA A 36 1.85 -14.79 9.21
N LYS A 37 2.24 -14.09 8.13
CA LYS A 37 3.66 -13.94 7.74
C LYS A 37 4.47 -13.29 8.87
N LEU A 38 3.94 -12.20 9.45
CA LEU A 38 4.58 -11.44 10.53
C LEU A 38 4.71 -12.26 11.81
N LEU A 39 3.65 -12.95 12.23
CA LEU A 39 3.66 -13.83 13.41
C LEU A 39 4.64 -14.99 13.24
N LYS A 40 4.74 -15.56 12.03
CA LYS A 40 5.67 -16.66 11.72
C LYS A 40 7.13 -16.19 11.66
N LYS A 41 7.39 -14.97 11.16
CA LYS A 41 8.75 -14.43 10.98
C LYS A 41 8.76 -12.89 11.09
N PRO A 42 8.84 -12.32 12.29
CA PRO A 42 8.75 -10.88 12.51
C PRO A 42 10.08 -10.16 12.21
N THR A 43 10.39 -9.97 10.93
CA THR A 43 11.62 -9.26 10.49
C THR A 43 11.30 -8.02 9.67
N LYS A 44 12.22 -7.05 9.61
CA LYS A 44 12.11 -5.88 8.71
C LYS A 44 11.88 -6.28 7.25
N THR A 45 12.50 -7.37 6.80
CA THR A 45 12.28 -7.91 5.44
C THR A 45 10.84 -8.37 5.25
N THR A 46 10.27 -9.08 6.22
CA THR A 46 8.87 -9.52 6.19
C THR A 46 7.94 -8.32 6.16
N ALA A 47 8.12 -7.37 7.09
CA ALA A 47 7.29 -6.17 7.17
C ALA A 47 7.38 -5.30 5.91
N ARG A 48 8.59 -5.14 5.34
CA ARG A 48 8.76 -4.45 4.05
C ARG A 48 7.93 -5.12 2.96
N ASN A 49 7.99 -6.45 2.85
CA ASN A 49 7.24 -7.15 1.81
C ASN A 49 5.73 -7.00 2.01
N CYS A 50 5.23 -7.03 3.25
CA CYS A 50 3.84 -6.72 3.56
C CYS A 50 3.45 -5.30 3.09
N TYR A 51 4.26 -4.27 3.39
CA TYR A 51 3.98 -2.92 2.90
C TYR A 51 3.96 -2.83 1.36
N ILE A 52 4.87 -3.52 0.67
CA ILE A 52 4.88 -3.56 -0.80
C ILE A 52 3.57 -4.19 -1.31
N ASP A 53 3.21 -5.36 -0.78
CA ASP A 53 2.00 -6.09 -1.16
C ASP A 53 0.75 -5.20 -0.95
N GLN A 54 0.69 -4.43 0.15
CA GLN A 54 -0.40 -3.51 0.48
C GLN A 54 -0.45 -2.28 -0.45
N ILE A 55 0.71 -1.71 -0.79
CA ILE A 55 0.81 -0.59 -1.74
C ILE A 55 0.35 -1.02 -3.12
N GLU A 56 0.84 -2.16 -3.62
CA GLU A 56 0.44 -2.70 -4.93
C GLU A 56 -1.08 -2.91 -4.97
N TYR A 57 -1.66 -3.46 -3.90
CA TYR A 57 -3.10 -3.65 -3.81
C TYR A 57 -3.88 -2.33 -3.74
N TRP A 58 -3.39 -1.34 -3.01
CA TRP A 58 -3.99 0.00 -2.97
C TRP A 58 -4.09 0.61 -4.38
N PHE A 59 -3.06 0.46 -5.21
CA PHE A 59 -3.13 0.91 -6.61
C PHE A 59 -4.04 0.05 -7.50
N GLN A 60 -4.34 -1.19 -7.14
CA GLN A 60 -5.32 -2.01 -7.85
C GLN A 60 -6.75 -1.54 -7.56
N VAL A 61 -7.13 -1.44 -6.29
CA VAL A 61 -8.54 -1.23 -5.90
C VAL A 61 -8.89 0.20 -5.48
N GLY A 62 -7.89 1.01 -5.15
CA GLY A 62 -8.06 2.36 -4.59
C GLY A 62 -8.41 2.38 -3.11
N PRO A 63 -8.48 3.57 -2.49
CA PRO A 63 -8.81 3.71 -1.08
C PRO A 63 -10.30 3.42 -0.82
N ASP A 64 -10.61 3.03 0.42
CA ASP A 64 -11.98 2.93 0.92
C ASP A 64 -12.67 4.29 0.79
N ARG A 65 -13.73 4.32 -0.02
CA ARG A 65 -14.49 5.53 -0.31
C ARG A 65 -15.21 6.08 0.92
N ASN A 66 -15.40 5.28 1.97
CA ASN A 66 -15.95 5.73 3.24
C ASN A 66 -14.99 6.66 4.01
N PHE A 67 -13.70 6.71 3.63
CA PHE A 67 -12.71 7.52 4.34
C PHE A 67 -12.70 8.98 3.87
N GLN A 68 -12.51 9.23 2.57
CA GLN A 68 -12.45 10.60 2.01
C GLN A 68 -13.32 10.81 0.77
N GLY A 69 -14.03 9.79 0.28
CA GLY A 69 -14.89 9.89 -0.90
C GLY A 69 -14.16 10.12 -2.24
N MET A 70 -12.82 10.17 -2.24
CA MET A 70 -12.02 10.36 -3.45
C MET A 70 -11.73 9.04 -4.14
N SER A 71 -11.78 9.04 -5.47
CA SER A 71 -11.31 7.92 -6.29
C SER A 71 -9.78 7.91 -6.38
N LYS A 72 -9.20 6.72 -6.57
CA LYS A 72 -7.76 6.55 -6.81
C LYS A 72 -7.29 7.39 -7.99
N GLU A 73 -8.07 7.42 -9.07
CA GLU A 73 -7.74 8.15 -10.30
C GLU A 73 -7.63 9.64 -10.03
N LEU A 74 -8.59 10.21 -9.29
CA LEU A 74 -8.55 11.61 -8.88
C LEU A 74 -7.33 11.89 -8.00
N ILE A 75 -7.03 11.02 -7.03
CA ILE A 75 -5.86 11.20 -6.15
C ILE A 75 -4.55 11.20 -6.96
N ILE A 76 -4.36 10.27 -7.90
CA ILE A 76 -3.16 10.20 -8.77
C ILE A 76 -3.04 11.43 -9.68
N GLU A 77 -4.17 12.01 -10.08
CA GLU A 77 -4.19 13.24 -10.89
C GLU A 77 -3.82 14.47 -10.04
N THR A 78 -4.31 14.55 -8.82
CA THR A 78 -4.17 15.75 -7.97
C THR A 78 -2.97 15.74 -7.03
N ASP A 79 -2.41 14.57 -6.72
CA ASP A 79 -1.27 14.42 -5.83
C ASP A 79 -0.06 13.80 -6.55
N PRO A 80 0.97 14.61 -6.88
CA PRO A 80 2.17 14.11 -7.56
C PRO A 80 2.95 13.10 -6.71
N ALA A 81 2.88 13.15 -5.37
CA ALA A 81 3.57 12.19 -4.52
C ALA A 81 2.96 10.79 -4.65
N VAL A 82 1.63 10.69 -4.75
CA VAL A 82 0.95 9.40 -5.00
C VAL A 82 1.32 8.84 -6.38
N ARG A 83 1.43 9.70 -7.40
CA ARG A 83 1.92 9.28 -8.72
C ARG A 83 3.34 8.73 -8.66
N GLU A 84 4.26 9.45 -8.01
CA GLU A 84 5.66 9.01 -7.84
C GLU A 84 5.76 7.68 -7.10
N ILE A 85 4.90 7.45 -6.09
CA ILE A 85 4.81 6.16 -5.42
C ILE A 85 4.37 5.09 -6.43
N GLY A 86 3.29 5.30 -7.18
CA GLY A 86 2.79 4.33 -8.15
C GLY A 86 3.83 3.92 -9.20
N GLU A 87 4.56 4.88 -9.77
CA GLU A 87 5.66 4.63 -10.71
C GLU A 87 6.81 3.84 -10.06
N ARG A 88 7.15 4.15 -8.81
CA ARG A 88 8.23 3.48 -8.06
C ARG A 88 7.96 1.99 -7.88
N TYR A 89 6.72 1.62 -7.56
CA TYR A 89 6.29 0.23 -7.39
C TYR A 89 5.85 -0.42 -8.72
N GLY A 90 5.89 0.28 -9.85
CA GLY A 90 5.48 -0.25 -11.16
C GLY A 90 3.98 -0.53 -11.26
N CYS A 91 3.18 0.24 -10.51
CA CYS A 91 1.72 0.18 -10.49
C CYS A 91 1.07 1.15 -11.48
N LEU A 92 1.87 2.07 -12.06
CA LEU A 92 1.50 3.09 -13.04
C LEU A 92 2.48 3.07 -14.22
#